data_AF-A0AAX0RVZ1-F1
#
_entry.id   AF-A0AAX0RVZ1-F1
#
_cell.length_a   1.000
_cell.length_b   1.000
_cell.length_c   1.000
_cell.angle_alpha   90.00
_cell.angle_beta   90.00
_cell.angle_gamma   90.00
#
_symmetry.space_group_name_H-M   'P 1'
#
loop_
_entity.id
_entity.type
_entity.pdbx_description
1 polymer ?
#
loop_
_entity_poly.entity_id
_entity_poly.type
_entity_poly.pdbx_seq_one_letter_code
_entity_poly.pdbx_strand_id
1 'polypeptide(L)'
;MNQWKPEEDHILNSLPTNFGDKIDLFGTLIVNIGNILTILGIAVEAQEVAEIEEEEVLENPDTSGAGTGSGTSSRKGKGKGKGKETGSGSGPGSESESNVGFVLALLGAILITIGDLVSTSGIALEIELSAISEKKAEQEAKEQSRKMRKMENQITSLQKDMNSLLQVSESLKREVIFLQNVIYPNYHQ
;
A
#
# COMPACT_ATOMS: atom_id res chain seq x y z
N MET A 1 -15.36 8.32 22.83
CA MET A 1 -16.14 7.58 21.81
C MET A 1 -16.04 8.37 20.53
N ASN A 2 -15.06 8.05 19.69
CA ASN A 2 -14.85 8.77 18.44
C ASN A 2 -15.88 8.27 17.43
N GLN A 3 -16.70 9.18 16.91
CA GLN A 3 -17.60 8.90 15.81
C GLN A 3 -16.75 8.53 14.58
N TRP A 4 -16.77 7.24 14.23
CA TRP A 4 -16.30 6.76 12.94
C TRP A 4 -17.24 7.33 11.88
N LYS A 5 -16.70 8.05 10.90
CA LYS A 5 -17.48 8.60 9.79
C LYS A 5 -17.83 7.46 8.84
N PRO A 6 -19.12 7.09 8.70
CA PRO A 6 -19.53 5.96 7.87
C PRO A 6 -19.38 6.20 6.36
N GLU A 7 -19.14 7.45 5.92
CA GLU A 7 -19.08 7.79 4.50
C GLU A 7 -17.75 7.42 3.82
N GLU A 8 -16.63 7.46 4.55
CA GLU A 8 -15.30 7.13 3.99
C GLU A 8 -15.13 5.60 3.85
N ASP A 9 -15.71 4.83 4.78
CA ASP A 9 -15.69 3.36 4.79
C ASP A 9 -16.50 2.76 3.62
N HIS A 10 -17.50 3.46 3.08
CA HIS A 10 -18.39 2.90 2.04
C HIS A 10 -17.67 2.69 0.70
N ILE A 11 -16.72 3.57 0.37
CA ILE A 11 -15.94 3.47 -0.87
C ILE A 11 -14.89 2.38 -0.72
N LEU A 12 -14.19 2.36 0.41
CA LEU A 12 -13.18 1.34 0.70
C LEU A 12 -13.80 -0.06 0.74
N ASN A 13 -14.97 -0.23 1.36
CA ASN A 13 -15.70 -1.51 1.38
C ASN A 13 -16.20 -2.00 0.00
N SER A 14 -16.21 -1.14 -1.02
CA SER A 14 -16.63 -1.48 -2.39
C SER A 14 -15.48 -1.95 -3.27
N LEU A 15 -14.23 -1.76 -2.82
CA LEU A 15 -13.05 -2.14 -3.58
C LEU A 15 -12.83 -3.66 -3.50
N PRO A 16 -12.42 -4.30 -4.61
CA PRO A 16 -12.06 -5.71 -4.61
C PRO A 16 -10.85 -5.95 -3.70
N THR A 17 -10.81 -7.12 -3.06
CA THR A 17 -9.82 -7.48 -2.01
C THR A 17 -8.35 -7.41 -2.45
N ASN A 18 -8.08 -7.35 -3.76
CA ASN A 18 -6.73 -7.33 -4.33
C ASN A 18 -6.47 -6.02 -5.12
N PHE A 19 -7.17 -4.94 -4.75
CA PHE A 19 -7.00 -3.64 -5.39
C PHE A 19 -5.63 -3.02 -5.05
N GLY A 20 -5.15 -3.23 -3.81
CA GLY A 20 -3.81 -2.85 -3.36
C GLY A 20 -2.70 -3.46 -4.22
N ASP A 21 -2.70 -4.78 -4.41
CA ASP A 21 -1.75 -5.50 -5.27
C ASP A 21 -1.65 -4.95 -6.70
N LYS A 22 -2.80 -4.55 -7.28
CA LYS A 22 -2.84 -4.00 -8.64
C LYS A 22 -2.22 -2.61 -8.70
N ILE A 23 -2.45 -1.80 -7.67
CA ILE A 23 -1.84 -0.48 -7.53
C ILE A 23 -0.34 -0.62 -7.31
N ASP A 24 0.08 -1.57 -6.49
CA ASP A 24 1.50 -1.87 -6.23
C ASP A 24 2.23 -2.32 -7.50
N LEU A 25 1.63 -3.25 -8.26
CA LEU A 25 2.16 -3.68 -9.56
C LEU A 25 2.27 -2.51 -10.55
N PHE A 26 1.27 -1.62 -10.57
CA PHE A 26 1.28 -0.44 -11.44
C PHE A 26 2.36 0.56 -11.02
N GLY A 27 2.53 0.81 -9.71
CA GLY A 27 3.61 1.63 -9.17
C GLY A 27 4.98 1.08 -9.56
N THR A 28 5.20 -0.22 -9.36
CA THR A 28 6.43 -0.93 -9.73
C THR A 28 6.71 -0.85 -11.23
N LEU A 29 5.67 -0.92 -12.08
CA LEU A 29 5.82 -0.75 -13.52
C LEU A 29 6.30 0.67 -13.87
N ILE A 30 5.72 1.70 -13.25
CA ILE A 30 6.15 3.08 -13.45
C ILE A 30 7.61 3.27 -13.02
N VAL A 31 8.01 2.70 -11.87
CA VAL A 31 9.40 2.72 -11.39
C VAL A 31 10.33 2.10 -12.43
N ASN A 32 9.97 0.94 -12.98
CA ASN A 32 10.77 0.26 -14.00
C ASN A 32 10.93 1.09 -15.27
N ILE A 33 9.87 1.75 -15.74
CA ILE A 33 9.93 2.68 -16.88
C ILE A 33 10.85 3.86 -16.56
N GLY A 34 10.71 4.43 -15.36
CA GLY A 34 11.56 5.53 -14.90
C GLY A 34 13.04 5.14 -14.84
N ASN A 35 13.35 3.95 -14.31
CA ASN A 35 14.72 3.40 -14.29
C ASN A 35 15.31 3.28 -15.70
N ILE A 36 14.54 2.78 -16.66
CA ILE A 36 14.98 2.66 -18.06
C ILE A 36 15.30 4.05 -18.63
N LEU A 37 14.41 5.02 -18.44
CA LEU A 37 14.61 6.39 -18.93
C LEU A 37 15.81 7.07 -18.25
N THR A 38 16.03 6.82 -16.97
CA THR A 38 17.20 7.34 -16.27
C THR A 38 18.50 6.74 -16.77
N ILE A 39 18.56 5.42 -16.97
CA ILE A 39 19.74 4.75 -17.53
C ILE A 39 20.01 5.26 -18.95
N LEU A 40 18.98 5.36 -19.80
CA LEU A 40 19.11 5.89 -21.15
C LEU A 40 19.56 7.35 -21.15
N GLY A 41 19.02 8.18 -20.25
CA GLY A 41 19.42 9.58 -20.12
C GLY A 41 20.89 9.71 -19.75
N ILE A 42 21.35 8.94 -18.75
CA ILE A 42 22.76 8.91 -18.35
C ILE A 42 23.65 8.38 -19.48
N ALA A 43 23.21 7.35 -20.21
CA ALA A 43 24.00 6.76 -21.29
C ALA A 43 24.14 7.69 -22.51
N VAL A 44 23.08 8.43 -22.87
CA VAL A 44 23.11 9.43 -23.94
C VAL A 44 24.04 10.58 -23.55
N GLU A 45 23.90 11.11 -22.34
CA GLU A 45 24.78 12.17 -21.84
C GLU A 45 26.25 11.70 -21.79
N ALA A 46 26.51 10.47 -21.34
CA ALA A 46 27.86 9.91 -21.28
C ALA A 46 28.47 9.69 -22.68
N GLN A 47 27.65 9.36 -23.68
CA GLN A 47 28.09 9.19 -25.06
C GLN A 47 28.42 10.54 -25.71
N GLU A 48 27.59 11.57 -25.47
CA GLU A 48 27.86 12.94 -25.91
C GLU A 48 29.16 13.47 -25.28
N VAL A 49 29.39 13.23 -23.99
CA VAL A 49 30.64 13.66 -23.32
C VAL A 49 31.87 12.92 -23.86
N ALA A 50 31.76 11.62 -24.15
CA ALA A 50 32.88 10.85 -24.70
C ALA A 50 33.26 11.27 -26.13
N GLU A 51 32.28 11.64 -26.96
CA GLU A 51 32.51 12.11 -28.32
C GLU A 51 33.22 13.47 -28.36
N ILE A 52 32.91 14.35 -27.39
CA ILE A 52 33.60 15.65 -27.24
C ILE A 52 35.06 15.48 -26.76
N GLU A 53 35.34 14.53 -25.86
CA GLU A 53 36.72 14.27 -25.40
C GLU A 53 37.62 13.67 -26.50
N GLU A 54 37.09 12.87 -27.43
CA GLU A 54 37.88 12.32 -28.54
C GLU A 54 38.23 13.38 -29.61
N GLU A 55 37.38 14.39 -29.80
CA GLU A 55 37.60 15.45 -30.79
C GLU A 55 38.66 16.48 -30.33
N GLU A 56 38.69 16.84 -29.03
CA GLU A 56 39.73 17.73 -28.48
C GLU A 56 41.15 17.12 -28.47
N VAL A 57 41.27 15.79 -28.46
CA VAL A 57 42.57 15.08 -28.50
C VAL A 57 43.15 15.02 -29.91
N LEU A 58 42.32 15.09 -30.96
CA LEU A 58 42.75 15.03 -32.36
C LEU A 58 43.18 16.37 -32.95
N GLU A 59 42.77 17.51 -32.37
CA GLU A 59 43.18 18.85 -32.84
C GLU A 59 44.54 19.33 -32.31
N ASN A 60 45.23 18.58 -31.43
CA ASN A 60 46.57 18.95 -30.97
C ASN A 60 47.61 17.82 -30.98
N PRO A 61 48.10 17.38 -32.15
CA PRO A 61 49.38 16.69 -32.24
C PRO A 61 50.52 17.73 -32.36
N ASP A 62 51.21 17.97 -31.25
CA ASP A 62 52.59 18.43 -31.13
C ASP A 62 53.15 19.44 -32.16
N THR A 63 53.38 20.68 -31.73
CA THR A 63 54.55 21.46 -32.18
C THR A 63 55.38 21.95 -30.99
N SER A 64 56.36 21.09 -30.64
CA SER A 64 57.72 21.41 -30.18
C SER A 64 58.03 22.78 -29.56
N GLY A 65 58.58 22.78 -28.34
CA GLY A 65 59.33 23.93 -27.83
C GLY A 65 59.90 23.76 -26.43
N ALA A 66 61.12 23.23 -26.33
CA ALA A 66 61.91 23.16 -25.10
C ALA A 66 62.07 24.54 -24.42
N GLY A 67 61.96 24.59 -23.08
CA GLY A 67 62.19 25.82 -22.33
C GLY A 67 62.13 25.66 -20.81
N THR A 68 63.27 25.32 -20.24
CA THR A 68 63.63 25.38 -18.80
C THR A 68 63.21 26.70 -18.14
N GLY A 69 62.62 26.68 -16.93
CA GLY A 69 62.36 27.93 -16.19
C GLY A 69 61.66 27.80 -14.84
N SER A 70 62.46 27.66 -13.79
CA SER A 70 62.14 27.86 -12.37
C SER A 70 61.40 29.18 -12.08
N GLY A 71 60.46 29.19 -11.12
CA GLY A 71 60.03 30.45 -10.48
C GLY A 71 58.70 30.42 -9.72
N THR A 72 58.78 30.25 -8.40
CA THR A 72 57.77 30.61 -7.41
C THR A 72 57.30 32.07 -7.52
N SER A 73 55.99 32.36 -7.40
CA SER A 73 55.51 33.48 -6.55
C SER A 73 54.00 33.51 -6.37
N SER A 74 53.59 33.55 -5.11
CA SER A 74 52.26 33.87 -4.59
C SER A 74 51.85 35.32 -4.87
N ARG A 75 50.56 35.58 -5.15
CA ARG A 75 49.82 36.85 -4.90
C ARG A 75 48.33 36.59 -5.23
N LYS A 76 47.44 36.34 -4.25
CA LYS A 76 46.73 37.30 -3.39
C LYS A 76 45.87 38.32 -4.16
N GLY A 77 44.61 37.93 -4.40
CA GLY A 77 43.35 38.68 -4.23
C GLY A 77 43.16 40.05 -4.89
N LYS A 78 41.95 40.28 -5.43
CA LYS A 78 40.99 41.32 -4.99
C LYS A 78 39.89 41.49 -6.04
N GLY A 79 38.65 41.21 -5.65
CA GLY A 79 37.48 41.40 -6.51
C GLY A 79 37.11 42.87 -6.74
N LYS A 80 36.42 43.11 -7.87
CA LYS A 80 35.30 44.07 -8.04
C LYS A 80 34.92 44.10 -9.52
N GLY A 81 33.67 43.75 -9.83
CA GLY A 81 33.10 43.90 -11.16
C GLY A 81 31.58 43.76 -11.12
N LYS A 82 30.91 44.87 -10.81
CA LYS A 82 29.46 45.04 -10.79
C LYS A 82 29.05 45.44 -12.21
N GLY A 83 28.26 44.61 -12.90
CA GLY A 83 27.76 44.89 -14.25
C GLY A 83 26.38 44.28 -14.44
N LYS A 84 25.36 45.10 -14.24
CA LYS A 84 23.96 44.84 -14.55
C LYS A 84 23.77 45.25 -16.00
N GLU A 85 23.61 44.31 -16.92
CA GLU A 85 23.07 44.57 -18.25
C GLU A 85 21.98 43.56 -18.59
N THR A 86 20.75 44.05 -18.48
CA THR A 86 19.59 43.59 -19.23
C THR A 86 19.84 43.88 -20.70
N GLY A 87 19.92 42.84 -21.53
CA GLY A 87 19.99 42.96 -22.99
C GLY A 87 19.45 41.69 -23.63
N SER A 88 18.20 41.76 -24.10
CA SER A 88 17.61 40.77 -24.98
C SER A 88 18.42 40.69 -26.29
N GLY A 89 19.06 39.55 -26.53
CA GLY A 89 19.65 39.21 -27.82
C GLY A 89 19.06 37.89 -28.28
N SER A 90 17.93 37.96 -29.00
CA SER A 90 17.42 36.85 -29.79
C SER A 90 18.41 36.55 -30.91
N GLY A 91 19.17 35.47 -30.76
CA GLY A 91 19.95 34.85 -31.82
C GLY A 91 19.52 33.38 -31.94
N PRO A 92 18.84 32.97 -33.03
CA PRO A 92 18.52 31.57 -33.26
C PRO A 92 19.73 30.95 -33.97
N GLY A 93 20.58 30.26 -33.22
CA GLY A 93 21.72 29.58 -33.82
C GLY A 93 22.59 28.88 -32.79
N SER A 94 22.40 27.55 -32.71
CA SER A 94 23.44 26.59 -32.32
C SER A 94 23.76 26.38 -30.84
N GLU A 95 22.80 25.93 -30.01
CA GLU A 95 23.08 25.27 -28.70
C GLU A 95 22.00 24.21 -28.34
N SER A 96 21.60 23.37 -29.29
CA SER A 96 20.50 22.41 -29.10
C SER A 96 20.93 20.94 -29.21
N GLU A 97 22.12 20.57 -28.73
CA GLU A 97 22.59 19.18 -28.84
C GLU A 97 22.85 18.43 -27.50
N SER A 98 22.89 19.06 -26.31
CA SER A 98 23.37 18.34 -25.10
C SER A 98 22.47 18.34 -23.84
N ASN A 99 21.14 18.33 -23.97
CA ASN A 99 20.27 18.29 -22.78
C ASN A 99 19.24 17.16 -22.79
N VAL A 100 19.23 16.32 -23.84
CA VAL A 100 18.25 15.24 -23.95
C VAL A 100 18.52 14.16 -22.91
N GLY A 101 19.79 13.86 -22.63
CA GLY A 101 20.23 12.94 -21.58
C GLY A 101 19.76 13.38 -20.19
N PHE A 102 20.07 14.61 -19.82
CA PHE A 102 19.59 15.22 -18.57
C PHE A 102 18.05 15.22 -18.44
N VAL A 103 17.31 15.60 -19.49
CA VAL A 103 15.84 15.64 -19.45
C VAL A 103 15.25 14.23 -19.30
N LEU A 104 15.80 13.22 -19.99
CA LEU A 104 15.38 11.82 -19.82
C LEU A 104 15.67 11.34 -18.40
N ALA A 105 16.84 11.68 -17.85
CA ALA A 105 17.22 11.30 -16.51
C ALA A 105 16.31 11.91 -15.44
N LEU A 106 15.98 13.20 -15.59
CA LEU A 106 15.07 13.91 -14.72
C LEU A 106 13.64 13.35 -14.80
N LEU A 107 13.14 13.08 -16.00
CA LEU A 107 11.81 12.51 -16.20
C LEU A 107 11.72 11.09 -15.62
N GLY A 108 12.77 10.28 -15.78
CA GLY A 108 12.87 8.97 -15.17
C GLY A 108 12.85 9.02 -13.63
N ALA A 109 13.59 9.95 -13.03
CA ALA A 109 13.60 10.14 -11.57
C ALA A 109 12.24 10.58 -11.01
N ILE A 110 11.53 11.45 -11.72
CA ILE A 110 10.16 11.86 -11.36
C ILE A 110 9.21 10.66 -11.42
N LEU A 111 9.30 9.86 -12.48
CA LEU A 111 8.46 8.66 -12.63
C LEU A 111 8.72 7.63 -11.52
N ILE A 112 9.99 7.39 -11.15
CA ILE A 112 10.34 6.51 -10.01
C ILE A 112 9.65 7.01 -8.74
N THR A 113 9.78 8.30 -8.44
CA THR A 113 9.19 8.90 -7.23
C THR A 113 7.66 8.75 -7.20
N ILE A 114 6.99 8.94 -8.35
CA ILE A 114 5.55 8.74 -8.47
C ILE A 114 5.19 7.26 -8.29
N GLY A 115 5.94 6.36 -8.91
CA GLY A 115 5.72 4.92 -8.82
C GLY A 115 5.87 4.40 -7.38
N ASP A 116 6.88 4.86 -6.64
CA ASP A 116 7.09 4.53 -5.23
C ASP A 116 5.95 5.02 -4.34
N LEU A 117 5.44 6.24 -4.58
CA LEU A 117 4.29 6.79 -3.85
C LEU A 117 3.02 5.99 -4.13
N VAL A 118 2.78 5.64 -5.39
CA VAL A 118 1.61 4.84 -5.81
C VAL A 118 1.69 3.45 -5.19
N SER A 119 2.84 2.78 -5.25
CA SER A 119 3.07 1.48 -4.63
C SER A 119 2.81 1.52 -3.11
N THR A 120 3.39 2.48 -2.41
CA THR A 120 3.19 2.66 -0.96
C THR A 120 1.72 2.88 -0.60
N SER A 121 0.98 3.63 -1.44
CA SER A 121 -0.45 3.85 -1.24
C SER A 121 -1.30 2.59 -1.46
N GLY A 122 -0.90 1.71 -2.37
CA GLY A 122 -1.56 0.42 -2.61
C GLY A 122 -1.49 -0.49 -1.39
N ILE A 123 -0.31 -0.60 -0.78
CA ILE A 123 -0.10 -1.38 0.44
C ILE A 123 -0.89 -0.80 1.62
N ALA A 124 -0.91 0.53 1.76
CA ALA A 124 -1.66 1.18 2.83
C ALA A 124 -3.18 0.90 2.72
N LEU A 125 -3.74 0.93 1.51
CA LEU A 125 -5.15 0.61 1.26
C LEU A 125 -5.48 -0.84 1.60
N GLU A 126 -4.58 -1.78 1.31
CA GLU A 126 -4.78 -3.19 1.62
C GLU A 126 -4.83 -3.45 3.12
N ILE A 127 -3.96 -2.81 3.89
CA ILE A 127 -3.96 -2.88 5.35
C ILE A 127 -5.28 -2.36 5.92
N GLU A 128 -5.79 -1.25 5.38
CA GLU A 128 -7.05 -0.66 5.82
C GLU A 128 -8.26 -1.55 5.48
N LEU A 129 -8.31 -2.08 4.25
CA LEU A 129 -9.31 -3.05 3.82
C LEU A 129 -9.30 -4.31 4.71
N SER A 130 -8.11 -4.83 5.01
CA SER A 130 -7.95 -5.99 5.88
C SER A 130 -8.49 -5.70 7.28
N ALA A 131 -8.13 -4.55 7.88
CA ALA A 131 -8.60 -4.16 9.21
C ALA A 131 -10.12 -3.97 9.28
N ILE A 132 -10.73 -3.42 8.23
CA ILE A 132 -12.20 -3.27 8.15
C ILE A 132 -12.87 -4.63 8.03
N SER A 133 -12.34 -5.53 7.19
CA SER A 133 -12.87 -6.87 7.01
C SER A 133 -12.82 -7.70 8.31
N GLU A 134 -11.73 -7.58 9.07
CA GLU A 134 -11.55 -8.25 10.35
C GLU A 134 -12.56 -7.76 11.39
N LYS A 135 -12.76 -6.45 11.49
CA LYS A 135 -13.79 -5.88 12.38
C LYS A 135 -15.20 -6.35 12.04
N LYS A 136 -15.52 -6.46 10.76
CA LYS A 136 -16.82 -6.96 10.32
C LYS A 136 -16.99 -8.44 10.72
N ALA A 137 -15.98 -9.26 10.50
CA ALA A 137 -15.98 -10.66 10.94
C ALA A 137 -16.13 -10.79 12.47
N GLU A 138 -15.45 -9.94 13.25
CA GLU A 138 -15.59 -9.92 14.70
C GLU A 138 -17.01 -9.53 15.16
N GLN A 139 -17.63 -8.57 14.47
CA GLN A 139 -19.01 -8.16 14.77
C GLN A 139 -20.01 -9.29 14.45
N GLU A 140 -19.85 -9.94 13.29
CA GLU A 140 -20.66 -11.10 12.92
C GLU A 140 -20.48 -12.25 13.93
N ALA A 141 -19.26 -12.51 14.37
CA ALA A 141 -18.97 -13.51 15.41
C ALA A 141 -19.65 -13.15 16.75
N LYS A 142 -19.66 -11.88 17.16
CA LYS A 142 -20.37 -11.41 18.36
C LYS A 142 -21.88 -11.59 18.22
N GLU A 143 -22.46 -11.33 17.06
CA GLU A 143 -23.89 -11.55 16.81
C GLU A 143 -24.25 -13.03 16.83
N GLN A 144 -23.43 -13.88 16.21
CA GLN A 144 -23.61 -15.32 16.26
C GLN A 144 -23.51 -15.86 17.69
N SER A 145 -22.53 -15.40 18.48
CA SER A 145 -22.40 -15.76 19.89
C SER A 145 -23.64 -15.38 20.71
N ARG A 146 -24.21 -14.19 20.48
CA ARG A 146 -25.48 -13.78 21.12
C ARG A 146 -26.64 -14.69 20.73
N LYS A 147 -26.74 -15.08 19.46
CA LYS A 147 -27.77 -16.03 18.99
C LYS A 147 -27.57 -17.41 19.61
N MET A 148 -26.35 -17.91 19.66
CA MET A 148 -26.00 -19.19 20.29
C MET A 148 -26.41 -19.20 21.76
N ARG A 149 -26.09 -18.16 22.52
CA ARG A 149 -26.50 -18.04 23.92
C ARG A 149 -28.02 -18.01 24.11
N LYS A 150 -28.77 -17.39 23.18
CA LYS A 150 -30.24 -17.44 23.21
C LYS A 150 -30.76 -18.86 22.97
N MET A 151 -30.18 -19.58 22.01
CA MET A 151 -30.54 -20.98 21.74
C MET A 151 -30.21 -21.88 22.93
N GLU A 152 -29.04 -21.71 23.55
CA GLU A 152 -28.67 -22.44 24.79
C GLU A 152 -29.71 -22.22 25.90
N ASN A 153 -30.11 -20.97 26.14
CA ASN A 153 -31.15 -20.66 27.12
C ASN A 153 -32.49 -21.34 26.78
N GLN A 154 -32.89 -21.36 25.50
CA GLN A 154 -34.09 -22.08 25.08
C GLN A 154 -33.98 -23.59 25.31
N ILE A 155 -32.83 -24.19 24.99
CA ILE A 155 -32.56 -25.62 25.23
C ILE A 155 -32.66 -25.94 26.72
N THR A 156 -32.06 -25.13 27.58
CA THR A 156 -32.14 -25.35 29.04
C THR A 156 -33.55 -25.22 29.59
N SER A 157 -34.35 -24.26 29.07
CA SER A 157 -35.77 -24.15 29.42
C SER A 157 -36.55 -25.39 28.99
N LEU A 158 -36.33 -25.84 27.75
CA LEU A 158 -37.00 -27.02 27.21
C LEU A 158 -36.65 -28.29 27.99
N GLN A 159 -35.39 -28.45 28.39
CA GLN A 159 -34.96 -29.55 29.26
C GLN A 159 -35.67 -29.54 30.61
N LYS A 160 -35.86 -28.36 31.21
CA LYS A 160 -36.60 -28.22 32.47
C LYS A 160 -38.06 -28.63 32.29
N ASP A 161 -38.71 -28.18 31.21
CA ASP A 161 -40.10 -28.53 30.91
C ASP A 161 -40.26 -30.04 30.68
N MET A 162 -39.31 -30.65 29.95
CA MET A 162 -39.28 -32.09 29.71
C MET A 162 -39.14 -32.89 31.02
N ASN A 163 -38.28 -32.45 31.92
CA ASN A 163 -38.12 -33.08 33.24
C ASN A 163 -39.39 -32.95 34.10
N SER A 164 -40.05 -31.79 34.06
CA SER A 164 -41.33 -31.59 34.75
C SER A 164 -42.41 -32.52 34.19
N LEU A 165 -42.47 -32.67 32.86
CA LEU A 165 -43.45 -33.55 32.21
C LEU A 165 -43.19 -35.02 32.56
N LEU A 166 -41.94 -35.45 32.59
CA LEU A 166 -41.55 -36.80 33.05
C LEU A 166 -42.00 -37.05 34.49
N GLN A 167 -41.77 -36.09 35.40
CA GLN A 167 -42.19 -36.23 36.79
C GLN A 167 -43.72 -36.36 36.93
N VAL A 168 -44.49 -35.56 36.17
CA VAL A 168 -45.95 -35.67 36.14
C VAL A 168 -46.38 -37.01 35.59
N SER A 169 -45.79 -37.47 34.50
CA SER A 169 -46.07 -38.78 33.90
C SER A 169 -45.80 -39.93 34.89
N GLU A 170 -44.69 -39.90 35.61
CA GLU A 170 -44.37 -40.88 36.64
C GLU A 170 -45.35 -40.83 37.83
N SER A 171 -45.77 -39.63 38.24
CA SER A 171 -46.79 -39.46 39.27
C SER A 171 -48.11 -40.09 38.85
N LEU A 172 -48.58 -39.79 37.64
CA LEU A 172 -49.82 -40.32 37.09
C LEU A 172 -49.74 -41.84 36.94
N LYS A 173 -48.60 -42.37 36.49
CA LYS A 173 -48.35 -43.81 36.39
C LYS A 173 -48.46 -44.48 37.77
N ARG A 174 -47.89 -43.88 38.82
CA ARG A 174 -48.01 -44.39 40.20
C ARG A 174 -49.46 -44.39 40.68
N GLU A 175 -50.22 -43.34 40.39
CA GLU A 175 -51.63 -43.24 40.75
C GLU A 175 -52.50 -44.28 40.02
N VAL A 176 -52.27 -44.49 38.72
CA VAL A 176 -52.95 -45.55 37.96
C VAL A 176 -52.66 -46.93 38.53
N ILE A 177 -51.41 -47.22 38.89
CA ILE A 177 -51.04 -48.49 39.54
C ILE A 177 -51.74 -48.62 40.90
N PHE A 178 -51.79 -47.55 41.69
CA PHE A 178 -52.49 -47.54 42.97
C PHE A 178 -53.98 -47.84 42.80
N LEU A 179 -54.66 -47.13 41.88
CA LEU A 179 -56.07 -47.35 41.58
C LEU A 179 -56.32 -48.77 41.09
N GLN A 180 -55.45 -49.29 40.21
CA GLN A 180 -55.54 -50.68 39.75
C GLN A 180 -55.40 -51.65 40.93
N ASN A 181 -54.46 -51.45 41.83
CA ASN A 181 -54.24 -52.35 42.98
C ASN A 181 -55.31 -52.24 44.08
N VAL A 182 -55.96 -51.10 44.26
CA VAL A 182 -56.96 -50.89 45.33
C VAL A 182 -58.38 -51.22 44.86
N ILE A 183 -58.71 -50.89 43.62
CA ILE A 183 -60.08 -51.00 43.11
C ILE A 183 -60.35 -52.38 42.51
N TYR A 184 -59.44 -52.93 41.69
CA TYR A 184 -59.71 -54.23 41.03
C TYR A 184 -59.93 -55.41 41.99
N PRO A 185 -59.20 -55.55 43.12
CA PRO A 185 -59.44 -56.66 44.03
C PRO A 185 -60.80 -56.60 44.73
N ASN A 186 -61.37 -55.39 44.89
CA ASN A 186 -62.65 -55.17 45.55
C ASN A 186 -63.87 -55.30 44.60
N TYR A 187 -63.65 -55.54 43.31
CA TYR A 187 -64.74 -55.75 42.33
C TYR A 187 -65.09 -57.24 42.09
N HIS A 188 -64.34 -58.17 42.70
CA HIS A 188 -64.53 -59.63 42.53
C HIS A 188 -64.96 -60.37 43.82
N GLN A 189 -65.42 -59.64 44.84
CA GLN A 189 -66.19 -60.19 45.96
C GLN A 189 -67.68 -59.89 45.77
#